data_AF-Q5DVR8-F1
#
_entry.id   AF-Q5DVR8-F1
#
_cell.length_a   1.000
_cell.length_b   1.000
_cell.length_c   1.000
_cell.angle_alpha   90.00
_cell.angle_beta   90.00
_cell.angle_gamma   90.00
#
_symmetry.space_group_name_H-M   'P 1'
#
loop_
_entity.id
_entity.type
_entity.pdbx_description
1 polymer ?
#
loop_
_entity_poly.entity_id
_entity_poly.type
_entity_poly.pdbx_seq_one_letter_code
_entity_poly.pdbx_strand_id
1 'polypeptide(L)'
;LLRSFSYVCYMTKKLVFLFYYIATSCFHLLPSPFSYLGWSVYWILQGCVCTGVWVIAHECGHHAFSDYQWVDDTVGLILHSTLLVPYFSWKYSHRRHHSNTGSLERDEVFVPKPKSKLSWFTKYLNNPPGRVMTLVITLTLGWPLYLAFNVSGRPYDRFACHYDPHGPIYNDRERLQIYISDVCVIATSYILYRVALAQGLVWLTCVYGVPLLIVNGFLVLITYLQHTITSEF
;
A
#
# COMPACT_ATOMS: atom_id res chain seq x y z
N LEU A 1 25.42 0.82 10.03
CA LEU A 1 24.36 1.59 9.35
C LEU A 1 24.60 1.72 7.85
N LEU A 2 25.54 2.54 7.34
CA LEU A 2 25.74 2.74 5.89
C LEU A 2 26.03 1.45 5.08
N ARG A 3 26.81 0.50 5.62
CA ARG A 3 27.05 -0.79 4.95
C ARG A 3 25.77 -1.63 4.86
N SER A 4 25.06 -1.82 5.98
CA SER A 4 23.80 -2.58 6.00
C SER A 4 22.70 -1.92 5.14
N PHE A 5 22.63 -0.58 5.17
CA PHE A 5 21.78 0.25 4.31
C PHE A 5 22.06 0.00 2.83
N SER A 6 23.34 0.05 2.45
CA SER A 6 23.76 -0.24 1.09
C SER A 6 23.37 -1.66 0.69
N TYR A 7 23.52 -2.67 1.56
CA TYR A 7 23.17 -4.05 1.21
C TYR A 7 21.67 -4.23 0.97
N VAL A 8 20.81 -3.71 1.85
CA VAL A 8 19.35 -3.85 1.69
C VAL A 8 18.87 -3.12 0.43
N CYS A 9 19.25 -1.86 0.25
CA CYS A 9 18.87 -1.10 -0.95
C CYS A 9 19.45 -1.71 -2.23
N TYR A 10 20.70 -2.17 -2.19
CA TYR A 10 21.37 -2.78 -3.34
C TYR A 10 20.75 -4.13 -3.72
N MET A 11 20.47 -4.99 -2.75
CA MET A 11 19.87 -6.29 -3.01
C MET A 11 18.43 -6.15 -3.50
N THR A 12 17.62 -5.32 -2.85
CA THR A 12 16.23 -5.11 -3.27
C THR A 12 16.15 -4.50 -4.66
N LYS A 13 16.95 -3.47 -4.96
CA LYS A 13 17.02 -2.89 -6.31
C LYS A 13 17.47 -3.92 -7.35
N LYS A 14 18.47 -4.75 -7.02
CA LYS A 14 18.95 -5.81 -7.91
C LYS A 14 17.89 -6.86 -8.19
N LEU A 15 17.18 -7.33 -7.17
CA LEU A 15 16.13 -8.34 -7.34
C LEU A 15 14.97 -7.80 -8.17
N VAL A 16 14.52 -6.58 -7.88
CA VAL A 16 13.49 -5.88 -8.68
C VAL A 16 13.93 -5.79 -10.14
N PHE A 17 15.16 -5.33 -10.39
CA PHE A 17 15.68 -5.21 -11.75
C PHE A 17 15.87 -6.56 -12.43
N LEU A 18 16.38 -7.57 -11.71
CA LEU A 18 16.62 -8.91 -12.23
C LEU A 18 15.31 -9.57 -12.66
N PHE A 19 14.29 -9.54 -11.80
CA PHE A 19 12.98 -10.11 -12.12
C PHE A 19 12.32 -9.38 -13.27
N TYR A 20 12.38 -8.04 -13.27
CA TYR A 20 11.92 -7.22 -14.39
C TYR A 20 12.62 -7.63 -15.70
N TYR A 21 13.95 -7.71 -15.70
CA TYR A 21 14.75 -8.02 -16.87
C TYR A 21 14.44 -9.41 -17.42
N ILE A 22 14.31 -10.42 -16.54
CA ILE A 22 13.90 -11.78 -16.91
C ILE A 22 12.50 -11.76 -17.54
N ALA A 23 11.54 -11.08 -16.90
CA ALA A 23 10.16 -11.05 -17.39
C ALA A 23 10.06 -10.41 -18.79
N THR A 24 10.68 -9.25 -18.99
CA THR A 24 10.59 -8.53 -20.27
C THR A 24 11.44 -9.17 -21.37
N SER A 25 12.57 -9.78 -21.04
CA SER A 25 13.52 -10.30 -22.02
C SER A 25 13.35 -11.78 -22.34
N CYS A 26 12.76 -12.57 -21.44
CA CYS A 26 12.67 -14.02 -21.60
C CYS A 26 11.25 -14.54 -21.84
N PHE A 27 10.20 -13.90 -21.31
CA PHE A 27 8.85 -14.51 -21.34
C PHE A 27 8.21 -14.53 -22.72
N HIS A 28 8.63 -13.64 -23.61
CA HIS A 28 8.18 -13.64 -25.00
C HIS A 28 8.79 -14.80 -25.81
N LEU A 29 9.87 -15.41 -25.32
CA LEU A 29 10.53 -16.56 -25.95
C LEU A 29 9.91 -17.90 -25.51
N LEU A 30 9.08 -17.91 -24.46
CA LEU A 30 8.46 -19.11 -23.93
C LEU A 30 7.22 -19.49 -24.75
N PRO A 31 7.06 -20.76 -25.16
CA PRO A 31 5.85 -21.22 -25.80
C PRO A 31 4.66 -21.20 -24.83
N SER A 32 3.45 -20.99 -25.36
CA SER A 32 2.21 -21.10 -24.58
C SER A 32 2.03 -22.55 -24.07
N PRO A 33 1.67 -22.79 -22.79
CA PRO A 33 1.19 -21.83 -21.78
C PRO A 33 2.28 -21.34 -20.80
N PHE A 34 3.55 -21.72 -20.98
CA PHE A 34 4.61 -21.43 -20.01
C PHE A 34 4.87 -19.93 -19.82
N SER A 35 4.60 -19.10 -20.82
CA SER A 35 4.66 -17.64 -20.69
C SER A 35 3.70 -17.09 -19.63
N TYR A 36 2.46 -17.62 -19.56
CA TYR A 36 1.48 -17.20 -18.54
C TYR A 36 1.90 -17.62 -17.13
N LEU A 37 2.49 -18.82 -17.00
CA LEU A 37 3.06 -19.27 -15.73
C LEU A 37 4.24 -18.39 -15.32
N GLY A 38 5.11 -18.01 -16.26
CA GLY A 38 6.21 -17.08 -16.03
C GLY A 38 5.73 -15.74 -15.46
N TRP A 39 4.70 -15.14 -16.06
CA TRP A 39 4.08 -13.91 -15.56
C TRP A 39 3.53 -14.07 -14.14
N SER A 40 2.85 -15.17 -13.86
CA SER A 40 2.29 -15.44 -12.53
C SER A 40 3.37 -15.56 -11.46
N VAL A 41 4.46 -16.27 -11.76
CA VAL A 41 5.63 -16.39 -10.88
C VAL A 41 6.31 -15.05 -10.68
N TYR A 42 6.49 -14.27 -11.77
CA TYR A 42 7.04 -12.92 -11.70
C TYR A 42 6.21 -12.02 -10.79
N TRP A 43 4.88 -11.99 -10.95
CA TRP A 43 4.00 -11.14 -10.14
C TRP A 43 4.15 -11.42 -8.65
N ILE A 44 4.14 -12.71 -8.27
CA ILE A 44 4.28 -13.13 -6.86
C ILE A 44 5.65 -12.70 -6.32
N LEU A 45 6.74 -13.05 -7.01
CA LEU A 45 8.09 -12.75 -6.54
C LEU A 45 8.37 -11.24 -6.49
N GLN A 46 7.99 -10.53 -7.55
CA GLN A 46 8.14 -9.08 -7.65
C GLN A 46 7.31 -8.36 -6.58
N GLY A 47 6.04 -8.76 -6.41
CA GLY A 47 5.16 -8.25 -5.37
C GLY A 47 5.75 -8.44 -3.96
N CYS A 48 6.22 -9.65 -3.63
CA CYS A 48 6.85 -9.95 -2.34
C CYS A 48 8.10 -9.09 -2.07
N VAL A 49 8.98 -8.92 -3.06
CA VAL A 49 10.16 -8.06 -2.92
C VAL A 49 9.75 -6.58 -2.74
N CYS A 50 8.75 -6.11 -3.49
CA CYS A 50 8.20 -4.76 -3.34
C CYS A 50 7.47 -4.56 -2.00
N THR A 51 6.88 -5.60 -1.40
CA THR A 51 6.38 -5.54 -0.02
C THR A 51 7.53 -5.29 0.96
N GLY A 52 8.70 -5.89 0.74
CA GLY A 52 9.91 -5.57 1.50
C GLY A 52 10.33 -4.10 1.37
N VAL A 53 10.22 -3.51 0.17
CA VAL A 53 10.43 -2.06 -0.05
C VAL A 53 9.44 -1.24 0.77
N TRP A 54 8.17 -1.64 0.77
CA TRP A 54 7.13 -0.98 1.53
C TRP A 54 7.42 -1.01 3.04
N VAL A 55 7.87 -2.15 3.57
CA VAL A 55 8.25 -2.31 4.99
C VAL A 55 9.40 -1.39 5.37
N ILE A 56 10.42 -1.23 4.52
CA ILE A 56 11.54 -0.29 4.79
C ILE A 56 11.01 1.14 4.95
N ALA A 57 10.12 1.57 4.07
CA ALA A 57 9.51 2.89 4.15
C ALA A 57 8.56 3.04 5.34
N HIS A 58 7.89 1.94 5.75
CA HIS A 58 7.13 1.87 7.00
C HIS A 58 8.03 2.11 8.22
N GLU A 59 9.18 1.45 8.32
CA GLU A 59 10.14 1.66 9.41
C GLU A 59 10.70 3.09 9.44
N CYS A 60 10.85 3.72 8.27
CA CYS A 60 11.19 5.14 8.19
C CYS A 60 10.10 6.01 8.82
N GLY A 61 8.82 5.68 8.61
CA GLY A 61 7.68 6.37 9.25
C GLY A 61 7.69 6.31 10.79
N HIS A 62 8.23 5.21 11.33
CA HIS A 62 8.44 5.01 12.78
C HIS A 62 9.70 5.64 13.34
N HIS A 63 10.54 6.23 12.48
CA HIS A 63 11.88 6.68 12.85
C HIS A 63 12.76 5.53 13.41
N ALA A 64 12.56 4.31 12.91
CA ALA A 64 13.31 3.13 13.32
C ALA A 64 14.44 2.76 12.34
N PHE A 65 14.55 3.50 11.22
CA PHE A 65 15.44 3.16 10.13
C PHE A 65 16.83 3.81 10.27
N SER A 66 16.92 5.02 10.80
CA SER A 66 18.19 5.70 11.09
C SER A 66 18.09 6.63 12.29
N ASP A 67 19.24 7.07 12.81
CA ASP A 67 19.29 8.05 13.91
C ASP A 67 18.87 9.47 13.49
N TYR A 68 18.57 9.70 12.20
CA TYR A 68 18.27 11.01 11.64
C TYR A 68 16.89 11.04 10.97
N GLN A 69 15.92 11.72 11.59
CA GLN A 69 14.55 11.79 11.09
C GLN A 69 14.44 12.28 9.63
N TRP A 70 15.29 13.23 9.22
CA TRP A 70 15.27 13.76 7.85
C TRP A 70 15.71 12.73 6.81
N VAL A 71 16.61 11.81 7.18
CA VAL A 71 17.04 10.69 6.31
C VAL A 71 15.87 9.73 6.14
N ASP A 72 15.23 9.35 7.25
CA ASP A 72 14.06 8.47 7.24
C ASP A 72 12.93 9.07 6.40
N ASP A 73 12.63 10.35 6.61
CA ASP A 73 11.58 11.03 5.85
C ASP A 73 11.90 11.09 4.35
N THR A 74 13.16 11.30 3.99
CA THR A 74 13.59 11.33 2.59
C THR A 74 13.48 9.95 1.94
N VAL A 75 13.99 8.91 2.61
CA VAL A 75 13.97 7.53 2.10
C VAL A 75 12.52 7.02 2.02
N GLY A 76 11.75 7.21 3.08
CA GLY A 76 10.34 6.84 3.15
C GLY A 76 9.53 7.52 2.05
N LEU A 77 9.69 8.83 1.87
CA LEU A 77 9.01 9.59 0.82
C LEU A 77 9.30 9.03 -0.56
N ILE A 78 10.58 8.79 -0.91
CA ILE A 78 10.95 8.25 -2.22
C ILE A 78 10.32 6.87 -2.42
N LEU A 79 10.53 5.95 -1.47
CA LEU A 79 10.10 4.56 -1.61
C LEU A 79 8.57 4.42 -1.66
N HIS A 80 7.83 5.05 -0.74
CA HIS A 80 6.37 5.03 -0.76
C HIS A 80 5.81 5.73 -2.00
N SER A 81 6.41 6.84 -2.46
CA SER A 81 5.96 7.50 -3.69
C SER A 81 6.11 6.60 -4.93
N THR A 82 7.17 5.78 -5.01
CA THR A 82 7.31 4.79 -6.11
C THR A 82 6.25 3.68 -6.06
N LEU A 83 5.61 3.48 -4.91
CA LEU A 83 4.51 2.53 -4.69
C LEU A 83 3.14 3.23 -4.64
N LEU A 84 3.05 4.50 -5.07
CA LEU A 84 1.81 5.30 -5.03
C LEU A 84 1.19 5.41 -3.62
N VAL A 85 2.02 5.44 -2.58
CA VAL A 85 1.62 5.68 -1.20
C VAL A 85 2.00 7.11 -0.81
N PRO A 86 1.05 7.95 -0.34
CA PRO A 86 1.37 9.29 0.15
C PRO A 86 2.07 9.18 1.52
N TYR A 87 3.40 9.23 1.52
CA TYR A 87 4.25 8.88 2.68
C TYR A 87 3.86 9.61 3.97
N PHE A 88 3.78 10.94 3.98
CA PHE A 88 3.50 11.68 5.21
C PHE A 88 2.04 11.51 5.64
N SER A 89 1.11 11.49 4.69
CA SER A 89 -0.31 11.19 4.95
C SER A 89 -0.48 9.87 5.67
N TRP A 90 0.20 8.83 5.16
CA TRP A 90 0.21 7.51 5.76
C TRP A 90 0.97 7.50 7.09
N LYS A 91 2.17 8.09 7.18
CA LYS A 91 2.97 8.16 8.41
C LYS A 91 2.15 8.72 9.58
N TYR A 92 1.39 9.78 9.33
CA TYR A 92 0.60 10.46 10.35
C TYR A 92 -0.66 9.69 10.75
N SER A 93 -1.41 9.11 9.82
CA SER A 93 -2.57 8.27 10.18
C SER A 93 -2.11 6.95 10.82
N HIS A 94 -1.03 6.35 10.32
CA HIS A 94 -0.43 5.13 10.85
C HIS A 94 0.08 5.27 12.28
N ARG A 95 0.76 6.38 12.60
CA ARG A 95 1.15 6.68 13.99
C ARG A 95 -0.06 6.74 14.92
N ARG A 96 -1.17 7.35 14.47
CA ARG A 96 -2.42 7.41 15.23
C ARG A 96 -3.05 6.02 15.39
N HIS A 97 -3.06 5.19 14.35
CA HIS A 97 -3.46 3.79 14.43
C HIS A 97 -2.67 3.03 15.50
N HIS A 98 -1.33 3.08 15.48
CA HIS A 98 -0.51 2.40 16.49
C HIS A 98 -0.77 2.88 17.91
N SER A 99 -1.01 4.19 18.11
CA SER A 99 -1.33 4.73 19.43
C SER A 99 -2.73 4.38 19.94
N ASN A 100 -3.64 3.91 19.06
CA ASN A 100 -5.04 3.65 19.38
C ASN A 100 -5.51 2.27 18.92
N THR A 101 -4.60 1.33 18.67
CA THR A 101 -4.93 0.03 18.06
C THR A 101 -5.98 -0.71 18.89
N GLY A 102 -7.06 -1.13 18.25
CA GLY A 102 -8.18 -1.83 18.88
C GLY A 102 -9.23 -0.89 19.53
N SER A 103 -9.04 0.42 19.50
CA SER A 103 -10.04 1.39 19.97
C SER A 103 -11.17 1.54 18.96
N LEU A 104 -12.42 1.30 19.38
CA LEU A 104 -13.60 1.52 18.54
C LEU A 104 -13.83 3.00 18.18
N GLU A 105 -13.27 3.93 18.96
CA GLU A 105 -13.46 5.36 18.78
C GLU A 105 -12.29 6.03 18.06
N ARG A 106 -11.06 5.61 18.37
CA ARG A 106 -9.85 6.37 18.01
C ARG A 106 -8.94 5.68 17.01
N ASP A 107 -9.12 4.39 16.75
CA ASP A 107 -8.31 3.69 15.75
C ASP A 107 -8.58 4.24 14.34
N GLU A 108 -7.55 4.32 13.51
CA GLU A 108 -7.66 4.92 12.17
C GLU A 108 -8.07 3.91 11.11
N VAL A 109 -7.99 2.59 11.39
CA VAL A 109 -8.25 1.56 10.39
C VAL A 109 -8.88 0.30 11.00
N PHE A 110 -9.62 -0.45 10.19
CA PHE A 110 -10.39 -1.64 10.56
C PHE A 110 -11.31 -1.49 11.78
N VAL A 111 -11.90 -0.30 11.97
CA VAL A 111 -12.87 -0.05 13.04
C VAL A 111 -14.18 -0.81 12.75
N PRO A 112 -14.60 -1.77 13.60
CA PRO A 112 -15.83 -2.52 13.39
C PRO A 112 -17.07 -1.60 13.42
N LYS A 113 -17.94 -1.73 12.40
CA LYS A 113 -19.21 -1.00 12.38
C LYS A 113 -20.24 -1.71 13.27
N PRO A 114 -21.00 -0.97 14.10
CA PRO A 114 -22.11 -1.56 14.86
C PRO A 114 -23.17 -2.14 13.92
N LYS A 115 -23.86 -3.19 14.35
CA LYS A 115 -24.85 -3.92 13.51
C LYS A 115 -25.91 -3.01 12.89
N SER A 116 -26.30 -1.94 13.57
CA SER A 116 -27.26 -0.93 13.11
C SER A 116 -26.76 -0.09 11.92
N LYS A 117 -25.44 0.02 11.73
CA LYS A 117 -24.80 0.76 10.63
C LYS A 117 -24.26 -0.16 9.53
N LEU A 118 -24.51 -1.46 9.60
CA LEU A 118 -24.16 -2.39 8.53
C LEU A 118 -25.08 -2.16 7.32
N SER A 119 -24.50 -2.28 6.13
CA SER A 119 -25.29 -2.16 4.91
C SER A 119 -26.26 -3.33 4.76
N TRP A 120 -27.40 -3.09 4.13
CA TRP A 120 -28.43 -4.12 3.89
C TRP A 120 -27.85 -5.33 3.14
N PHE A 121 -26.91 -5.11 2.21
CA PHE A 121 -26.30 -6.16 1.41
C PHE A 121 -25.37 -7.09 2.21
N THR A 122 -24.89 -6.65 3.38
CA THR A 122 -24.01 -7.46 4.25
C THR A 122 -24.68 -8.76 4.68
N LYS A 123 -26.02 -8.77 4.80
CA LYS A 123 -26.79 -9.99 5.10
C LYS A 123 -26.65 -11.06 4.01
N TYR A 124 -26.59 -10.65 2.74
CA TYR A 124 -26.44 -11.55 1.59
C TYR A 124 -25.00 -12.03 1.38
N LEU A 125 -24.01 -11.30 1.92
CA LEU A 125 -22.60 -11.69 1.88
C LEU A 125 -22.19 -12.59 3.06
N ASN A 126 -23.07 -12.82 4.04
CA ASN A 126 -22.77 -13.64 5.21
C ASN A 126 -22.94 -15.15 4.95
N ASN A 127 -22.30 -15.65 3.90
CA ASN A 127 -22.17 -17.07 3.54
C ASN A 127 -20.73 -17.32 2.99
N PRO A 128 -20.27 -18.57 2.84
CA PRO A 128 -18.87 -18.83 2.46
C PRO A 128 -18.45 -18.13 1.15
N PRO A 129 -19.21 -18.21 0.03
CA PRO A 129 -18.88 -17.44 -1.18
C PRO A 129 -18.86 -15.93 -0.99
N GLY A 130 -19.83 -15.38 -0.25
CA GLY A 130 -19.90 -13.95 0.05
C GLY A 130 -18.72 -13.44 0.88
N ARG A 131 -18.21 -14.27 1.80
CA ARG A 131 -16.98 -13.98 2.57
C ARG A 131 -15.74 -13.99 1.68
N VAL A 132 -15.61 -14.97 0.79
CA VAL A 132 -14.51 -14.99 -0.19
C VAL A 132 -14.54 -13.74 -1.06
N MET A 133 -15.72 -13.37 -1.59
CA MET A 133 -15.89 -12.14 -2.36
C MET A 133 -15.49 -10.88 -1.56
N THR A 134 -15.93 -10.79 -0.30
CA THR A 134 -15.60 -9.68 0.58
C THR A 134 -14.09 -9.60 0.83
N LEU A 135 -13.41 -10.72 1.04
CA LEU A 135 -11.96 -10.78 1.20
C LEU A 135 -11.23 -10.37 -0.08
N VAL A 136 -11.66 -10.84 -1.25
CA VAL A 136 -11.08 -10.44 -2.55
C VAL A 136 -11.20 -8.92 -2.74
N ILE A 137 -12.39 -8.35 -2.50
CA ILE A 137 -12.61 -6.89 -2.61
C ILE A 137 -11.73 -6.15 -1.60
N THR A 138 -11.66 -6.63 -0.36
CA THR A 138 -10.88 -5.99 0.70
C THR A 138 -9.39 -6.00 0.35
N LEU A 139 -8.84 -7.13 -0.07
CA LEU A 139 -7.41 -7.26 -0.41
C LEU A 139 -7.02 -6.54 -1.70
N THR A 140 -7.95 -6.29 -2.62
CA THR A 140 -7.64 -5.63 -3.91
C THR A 140 -7.94 -4.14 -3.91
N LEU A 141 -9.11 -3.74 -3.39
CA LEU A 141 -9.61 -2.36 -3.41
C LEU A 141 -9.52 -1.68 -2.04
N GLY A 142 -9.31 -2.42 -0.96
CA GLY A 142 -9.31 -1.87 0.40
C GLY A 142 -8.31 -0.74 0.59
N TRP A 143 -7.08 -0.91 0.09
CA TRP A 143 -6.05 0.12 0.23
C TRP A 143 -6.36 1.41 -0.56
N PRO A 144 -6.65 1.38 -1.88
CA PRO A 144 -7.08 2.59 -2.60
C PRO A 144 -8.31 3.27 -1.99
N LEU A 145 -9.31 2.49 -1.55
CA LEU A 145 -10.53 3.02 -0.96
C LEU A 145 -10.29 3.61 0.44
N TYR A 146 -9.35 3.05 1.22
CA TYR A 146 -8.92 3.63 2.48
C TYR A 146 -8.26 5.00 2.27
N LEU A 147 -7.35 5.11 1.31
CA LEU A 147 -6.70 6.38 1.02
C LEU A 147 -7.69 7.44 0.52
N ALA A 148 -8.55 7.09 -0.45
CA ALA A 148 -9.45 8.05 -1.09
C ALA A 148 -10.70 8.39 -0.28
N PHE A 149 -11.24 7.43 0.50
CA PHE A 149 -12.56 7.57 1.14
C PHE A 149 -12.57 7.14 2.62
N ASN A 150 -11.40 6.88 3.21
CA ASN A 150 -11.26 6.40 4.58
C ASN A 150 -12.11 5.16 4.89
N VAL A 151 -12.27 4.27 3.89
CA VAL A 151 -13.03 3.02 4.08
C VAL A 151 -12.37 2.17 5.16
N SER A 152 -13.18 1.66 6.08
CA SER A 152 -12.76 0.91 7.28
C SER A 152 -12.06 1.76 8.35
N GLY A 153 -11.84 3.06 8.15
CA GLY A 153 -11.35 3.95 9.20
C GLY A 153 -12.45 4.46 10.13
N ARG A 154 -12.05 5.18 11.19
CA ARG A 154 -13.02 5.79 12.11
C ARG A 154 -13.88 6.86 11.42
N PRO A 155 -15.11 7.09 11.90
CA PRO A 155 -15.91 8.22 11.45
C PRO A 155 -15.28 9.55 11.85
N TYR A 156 -15.36 10.52 10.95
CA TYR A 156 -14.99 11.91 11.19
C TYR A 156 -16.20 12.81 10.91
N ASP A 157 -16.24 14.00 11.50
CA ASP A 157 -17.33 14.98 11.28
C ASP A 157 -17.40 15.49 9.84
N ARG A 158 -16.31 15.32 9.09
CA ARG A 158 -16.17 15.68 7.67
C ARG A 158 -15.65 14.50 6.87
N PHE A 159 -15.76 14.61 5.55
CA PHE A 159 -15.16 13.66 4.63
C PHE A 159 -13.65 13.53 4.89
N ALA A 160 -13.19 12.30 5.09
CA ALA A 160 -11.79 11.98 5.38
C ALA A 160 -11.14 11.37 4.13
N CYS A 161 -10.04 11.98 3.71
CA CYS A 161 -9.25 11.57 2.56
C CYS A 161 -7.78 11.79 2.89
N HIS A 162 -6.94 10.80 2.60
CA HIS A 162 -5.50 10.86 2.86
C HIS A 162 -4.75 11.81 1.92
N TYR A 163 -5.42 12.27 0.85
CA TYR A 163 -4.92 13.26 -0.11
C TYR A 163 -5.50 14.67 0.13
N ASP A 164 -6.23 14.88 1.24
CA ASP A 164 -6.73 16.20 1.63
C ASP A 164 -5.92 16.75 2.83
N PRO A 165 -4.99 17.71 2.61
CA PRO A 165 -4.25 18.36 3.69
C PRO A 165 -5.14 19.07 4.72
N HIS A 166 -6.36 19.46 4.34
CA HIS A 166 -7.34 20.07 5.25
C HIS A 166 -8.35 19.06 5.79
N GLY A 167 -8.14 17.77 5.50
CA GLY A 167 -8.95 16.68 5.99
C GLY A 167 -8.89 16.55 7.51
N PRO A 168 -9.93 15.99 8.15
CA PRO A 168 -10.03 15.91 9.61
C PRO A 168 -9.03 14.91 10.24
N ILE A 169 -8.25 14.20 9.43
CA ILE A 169 -7.20 13.26 9.86
C ILE A 169 -5.99 14.02 10.41
N TYR A 170 -5.71 15.22 9.88
CA TYR A 170 -4.44 15.91 10.08
C TYR A 170 -4.58 17.23 10.85
N ASN A 171 -3.51 17.57 11.57
CA ASN A 171 -3.39 18.87 12.23
C ASN A 171 -2.76 19.91 11.29
N ASP A 172 -2.97 21.20 11.59
CA ASP A 172 -2.44 22.33 10.79
C ASP A 172 -0.92 22.26 10.54
N ARG A 173 -0.16 21.71 11.49
CA ARG A 173 1.30 21.58 11.41
C ARG A 173 1.77 20.50 10.42
N GLU A 174 0.91 19.53 10.10
CA GLU A 174 1.25 18.38 9.26
C GLU A 174 0.99 18.68 7.77
N ARG A 175 0.17 19.70 7.47
CA ARG A 175 -0.35 19.97 6.11
C ARG A 175 0.70 20.10 5.03
N LEU A 176 1.80 20.80 5.33
CA LEU A 176 2.86 21.02 4.35
C LEU A 176 3.46 19.68 3.88
N GLN A 177 3.58 18.72 4.78
CA GLN A 177 4.10 17.40 4.46
C GLN A 177 3.08 16.54 3.69
N ILE A 178 1.79 16.74 3.94
CA ILE A 178 0.72 16.13 3.11
C ILE A 178 0.86 16.62 1.66
N TYR A 179 0.95 17.94 1.45
CA TYR A 179 1.16 18.49 0.11
C TYR A 179 2.40 17.91 -0.59
N ILE A 180 3.52 17.75 0.13
CA ILE A 180 4.73 17.14 -0.43
C ILE A 180 4.45 15.71 -0.90
N SER A 181 3.72 14.91 -0.10
CA SER A 181 3.36 13.53 -0.47
C SER A 181 2.47 13.49 -1.70
N ASP A 182 1.46 14.36 -1.76
CA ASP A 182 0.51 14.42 -2.88
C ASP A 182 1.23 14.78 -4.18
N VAL A 183 2.13 15.76 -4.14
CA VAL A 183 2.96 16.14 -5.29
C VAL A 183 3.82 14.96 -5.75
N CYS A 184 4.42 14.21 -4.84
CA CYS A 184 5.21 13.03 -5.21
C CYS A 184 4.37 11.91 -5.81
N VAL A 185 3.16 11.66 -5.31
CA VAL A 185 2.23 10.68 -5.89
C VAL A 185 1.80 11.13 -7.29
N ILE A 186 1.44 12.41 -7.48
CA ILE A 186 1.10 12.97 -8.80
C ILE A 186 2.28 12.83 -9.77
N ALA A 187 3.50 13.12 -9.31
CA ALA A 187 4.71 12.99 -10.12
C ALA A 187 4.95 11.53 -10.55
N THR A 188 4.83 10.57 -9.63
CA THR A 188 4.91 9.14 -9.96
C THR A 188 3.81 8.74 -10.94
N SER A 189 2.56 9.13 -10.71
CA SER A 189 1.44 8.83 -11.61
C SER A 189 1.68 9.41 -13.01
N TYR A 190 2.24 10.61 -13.12
CA TYR A 190 2.60 11.21 -14.41
C TYR A 190 3.72 10.42 -15.11
N ILE A 191 4.75 9.99 -14.39
CA ILE A 191 5.80 9.12 -14.94
C ILE A 191 5.20 7.82 -15.47
N LEU A 192 4.34 7.16 -14.68
CA LEU A 192 3.66 5.93 -15.09
C LEU A 192 2.76 6.15 -16.31
N TYR A 193 2.06 7.29 -16.39
CA TYR A 193 1.29 7.67 -17.58
C TYR A 193 2.20 7.78 -18.82
N ARG A 194 3.36 8.43 -18.71
CA ARG A 194 4.32 8.54 -19.81
C ARG A 194 4.88 7.18 -20.22
N VAL A 195 5.13 6.28 -19.27
CA VAL A 195 5.54 4.89 -19.55
C VAL A 195 4.42 4.12 -20.24
N ALA A 196 3.16 4.28 -19.82
CA ALA A 196 2.01 3.65 -20.47
C ALA A 196 1.87 4.09 -21.94
N LEU A 197 2.11 5.37 -22.24
CA LEU A 197 2.11 5.87 -23.62
C LEU A 197 3.25 5.27 -24.46
N ALA A 198 4.41 4.99 -23.86
CA ALA A 198 5.58 4.49 -24.58
C ALA A 198 5.57 2.97 -24.77
N GLN A 199 5.14 2.19 -23.77
CA GLN A 199 5.22 0.72 -23.74
C GLN A 199 3.84 0.04 -23.85
N GLY A 200 2.75 0.79 -23.70
CA GLY A 200 1.39 0.29 -23.67
C GLY A 200 0.87 -0.01 -22.25
N LEU A 201 -0.45 0.14 -22.09
CA LEU A 201 -1.13 -0.04 -20.79
C LEU A 201 -1.07 -1.48 -20.27
N VAL A 202 -1.19 -2.46 -21.17
CA VAL A 202 -1.11 -3.89 -20.80
C VAL A 202 0.27 -4.21 -20.24
N TRP A 203 1.33 -3.73 -20.89
CA TRP A 203 2.69 -3.89 -20.41
C TRP A 203 2.88 -3.26 -19.03
N LEU A 204 2.43 -2.02 -18.83
CA LEU A 204 2.54 -1.34 -17.54
C LEU A 204 1.76 -2.08 -16.45
N THR A 205 0.57 -2.57 -16.77
CA THR A 205 -0.26 -3.34 -15.84
C THR A 205 0.47 -4.62 -15.42
N CYS A 206 1.02 -5.37 -16.37
CA CYS A 206 1.73 -6.62 -16.07
C CYS A 206 3.04 -6.39 -15.29
N VAL A 207 3.80 -5.34 -15.62
CA VAL A 207 5.13 -5.10 -15.01
C VAL A 207 5.02 -4.37 -13.67
N TYR A 208 4.10 -3.42 -13.54
CA TYR A 208 4.00 -2.56 -12.35
C TYR A 208 2.67 -2.73 -11.62
N GLY A 209 1.55 -2.74 -12.36
CA GLY A 209 0.21 -2.76 -11.77
C GLY A 209 -0.09 -4.00 -10.93
N VAL A 210 0.16 -5.21 -11.46
CA VAL A 210 -0.12 -6.47 -10.74
C VAL A 210 0.81 -6.65 -9.54
N PRO A 211 2.14 -6.42 -9.64
CA PRO A 211 2.99 -6.42 -8.45
C PRO A 211 2.56 -5.40 -7.39
N LEU A 212 2.15 -4.19 -7.78
CA LEU A 212 1.63 -3.19 -6.84
C LEU A 212 0.34 -3.65 -6.16
N LEU A 213 -0.56 -4.32 -6.90
CA LEU A 213 -1.77 -4.91 -6.33
C LEU A 213 -1.44 -5.96 -5.26
N ILE A 214 -0.39 -6.76 -5.46
CA ILE A 214 0.09 -7.73 -4.47
C ILE A 214 0.64 -7.02 -3.22
N VAL A 215 1.41 -5.94 -3.38
CA VAL A 215 1.87 -5.11 -2.25
C VAL A 215 0.69 -4.57 -1.43
N ASN A 216 -0.32 -4.01 -2.12
CA ASN A 216 -1.55 -3.53 -1.48
C ASN A 216 -2.27 -4.67 -0.74
N GLY A 217 -2.36 -5.85 -1.36
CA GLY A 217 -2.94 -7.04 -0.75
C GLY A 217 -2.22 -7.46 0.53
N PHE A 218 -0.88 -7.50 0.52
CA PHE A 218 -0.11 -7.80 1.73
C PHE A 218 -0.33 -6.77 2.83
N LEU A 219 -0.34 -5.47 2.48
CA LEU A 219 -0.59 -4.39 3.42
C LEU A 219 -1.95 -4.54 4.12
N VAL A 220 -3.01 -4.73 3.33
CA VAL A 220 -4.37 -4.95 3.86
C VAL A 220 -4.44 -6.25 4.65
N LEU A 221 -3.78 -7.33 4.20
CA LEU A 221 -3.79 -8.62 4.89
C LEU A 221 -3.13 -8.54 6.27
N ILE A 222 -1.94 -7.95 6.36
CA ILE A 222 -1.20 -7.82 7.63
C ILE A 222 -2.03 -7.03 8.64
N THR A 223 -2.56 -5.90 8.22
CA THR A 223 -3.40 -5.05 9.08
C THR A 223 -4.69 -5.76 9.46
N TYR A 224 -5.41 -6.35 8.51
CA TYR A 224 -6.61 -7.13 8.80
C TYR A 224 -6.35 -8.23 9.86
N LEU A 225 -5.27 -8.99 9.71
CA LEU A 225 -4.91 -10.04 10.67
C LEU A 225 -4.63 -9.47 12.07
N GLN A 226 -3.93 -8.32 12.17
CA GLN A 226 -3.69 -7.63 13.45
C GLN A 226 -5.00 -7.31 14.18
N HIS A 227 -6.05 -6.93 13.46
CA HIS A 227 -7.35 -6.60 14.07
C HIS A 227 -8.27 -7.81 14.32
N THR A 228 -8.03 -8.95 13.69
CA THR A 228 -8.84 -10.16 13.92
C THR A 228 -8.41 -10.99 15.12
N ILE A 229 -7.15 -10.88 15.56
CA ILE A 229 -6.59 -11.74 16.62
C ILE A 229 -6.84 -11.15 18.02
N THR A 230 -7.09 -9.84 18.14
CA THR A 230 -7.27 -9.16 19.44
C THR A 230 -8.67 -9.29 20.06
N SER A 231 -9.61 -10.05 19.47
CA SER A 231 -10.97 -10.20 20.00
C SER A 231 -11.20 -11.36 20.96
N GLU A 232 -10.14 -12.03 21.44
CA GLU A 232 -10.25 -13.22 22.33
C GLU A 232 -9.47 -13.12 23.66
N PHE A 233 -9.25 -11.93 24.22
CA PHE A 233 -8.73 -11.78 25.59
C PHE A 233 -9.61 -10.86 26.45
#